data_AF-A0A3D5HQK4-F1
#
_entry.id   AF-A0A3D5HQK4-F1
#
_cell.length_a   1.000
_cell.length_b   1.000
_cell.length_c   1.000
_cell.angle_alpha   90.00
_cell.angle_beta   90.00
_cell.angle_gamma   90.00
#
_symmetry.space_group_name_H-M   'P 1'
#
loop_
_entity.id
_entity.type
_entity.pdbx_description
1 polymer ?
#
loop_
_entity_poly.entity_id
_entity_poly.type
_entity_poly.pdbx_seq_one_letter_code
_entity_poly.pdbx_strand_id
1 'polypeptide(L)'
;MSEMPSLLLVSIGIYLYLVNNAKYYFWLAFITGLSVAFRETNILLLAPLAFFISKNYVLSAIAFLAGLSFRFIGYYILTNNPLLIKEGYPFGIEFIPDTLIVYAIVLLILLPLSPLWFTKVPRLHLLPFTVGLLSFLGLHLVYGYVASVYSGYTNGVILNGRFWIPALPMFVVALGYFISKKPILKQNWFAVPVVAIITITTLGVYYKSSLQQSDYIQFSETLKWASKSQLTFIDLNSRTPVFRYIYPFATDRKWSDISFVNDNQHTNQAFEKFGTFQVAILSSELTIAQSNRNTQFNSILIQLKEKYCVTNINELCLNGNYCLNIYDVKQQ
;
A
#
# COMPACT_ATOMS: atom_id res chain seq x y z
N MET A 1 -0.87 -3.49 -8.40
CA MET A 1 -2.04 -3.60 -7.51
C MET A 1 -2.56 -5.02 -7.58
N SER A 2 -2.47 -5.80 -6.50
CA SER A 2 -3.02 -7.16 -6.41
C SER A 2 -4.32 -7.23 -5.62
N GLU A 3 -4.83 -6.07 -5.16
CA GLU A 3 -6.02 -5.90 -4.35
C GLU A 3 -7.28 -6.35 -5.09
N MET A 4 -7.46 -5.92 -6.34
CA MET A 4 -8.66 -6.23 -7.13
C MET A 4 -8.72 -7.70 -7.63
N PRO A 5 -7.62 -8.31 -8.12
CA PRO A 5 -7.60 -9.77 -8.35
C PRO A 5 -7.87 -10.59 -7.08
N SER A 6 -7.36 -10.13 -5.93
CA SER A 6 -7.62 -10.79 -4.64
C SER A 6 -9.09 -10.68 -4.23
N LEU A 7 -9.69 -9.50 -4.34
CA LEU A 7 -11.12 -9.26 -4.11
C LEU A 7 -11.99 -10.19 -4.98
N LEU A 8 -11.65 -10.33 -6.27
CA LEU A 8 -12.36 -11.20 -7.20
C LEU A 8 -12.24 -12.67 -6.81
N LEU A 9 -11.03 -13.18 -6.55
CA LEU A 9 -10.82 -14.58 -6.18
C LEU A 9 -11.42 -14.94 -4.81
N VAL A 10 -11.38 -14.03 -3.83
CA VAL A 10 -12.05 -14.23 -2.55
C VAL A 10 -13.58 -14.23 -2.70
N SER A 11 -14.14 -13.35 -3.55
CA SER A 11 -15.56 -13.37 -3.90
C SER A 11 -15.99 -14.69 -4.55
N ILE A 12 -15.20 -15.20 -5.50
CA ILE A 12 -15.44 -16.50 -6.17
C ILE A 12 -15.36 -17.65 -5.17
N GLY A 13 -14.36 -17.66 -4.27
CA GLY A 13 -14.24 -18.68 -3.23
C GLY A 13 -15.44 -18.70 -2.27
N ILE A 14 -15.91 -17.53 -1.85
CA ILE A 14 -17.09 -17.40 -0.98
C ILE A 14 -18.37 -17.83 -1.70
N TYR A 15 -18.52 -17.51 -2.99
CA TYR A 15 -19.62 -18.03 -3.80
C TYR A 15 -19.60 -19.57 -3.91
N LEU A 16 -18.44 -20.16 -4.23
CA LEU A 16 -18.26 -21.62 -4.31
C LEU A 16 -18.56 -22.32 -2.97
N TYR A 17 -18.18 -21.70 -1.84
CA TYR A 17 -18.52 -22.17 -0.49
C TYR A 17 -20.04 -22.18 -0.26
N LEU A 18 -20.73 -21.08 -0.57
CA LEU A 18 -22.17 -20.92 -0.34
C LEU A 18 -23.03 -21.83 -1.23
N VAL A 19 -22.57 -22.12 -2.46
CA VAL A 19 -23.27 -23.04 -3.40
C VAL A 19 -23.06 -24.52 -3.04
N ASN A 20 -22.17 -24.82 -2.08
CA ASN A 20 -22.16 -26.03 -1.23
C ASN A 20 -22.53 -27.36 -1.91
N ASN A 21 -21.78 -27.75 -2.95
CA ASN A 21 -21.84 -29.09 -3.54
C ASN A 21 -20.42 -29.68 -3.59
N ALA A 22 -20.30 -31.01 -3.47
CA ALA A 22 -18.99 -31.69 -3.41
C ALA A 22 -18.07 -31.39 -4.61
N LYS A 23 -18.64 -31.15 -5.80
CA LYS A 23 -17.89 -30.73 -7.00
C LYS A 23 -17.18 -29.38 -6.82
N TYR A 24 -17.71 -28.48 -6.00
CA TYR A 24 -17.13 -27.16 -5.75
C TYR A 24 -16.03 -27.16 -4.68
N TYR A 25 -15.86 -28.21 -3.87
CA TYR A 25 -14.75 -28.27 -2.90
C TYR A 25 -13.37 -28.36 -3.57
N PHE A 26 -13.30 -29.04 -4.74
CA PHE A 26 -12.11 -29.02 -5.59
C PHE A 26 -11.82 -27.59 -6.07
N TRP A 27 -12.82 -26.94 -6.69
CA TRP A 27 -12.66 -25.58 -7.22
C TRP A 27 -12.38 -24.53 -6.13
N LEU A 28 -12.98 -24.66 -4.95
CA LEU A 28 -12.73 -23.79 -3.81
C LEU A 28 -11.29 -23.91 -3.32
N ALA A 29 -10.76 -25.13 -3.19
CA ALA A 29 -9.35 -25.34 -2.84
C ALA A 29 -8.40 -24.87 -3.95
N PHE A 30 -8.73 -25.07 -5.22
CA PHE A 30 -7.97 -24.53 -6.35
C PHE A 30 -7.93 -22.98 -6.35
N ILE A 31 -9.08 -22.32 -6.17
CA ILE A 31 -9.16 -20.86 -6.06
C ILE A 31 -8.42 -20.36 -4.81
N THR A 32 -8.43 -21.12 -3.70
CA THR A 32 -7.62 -20.84 -2.51
C THR A 32 -6.14 -20.80 -2.86
N GLY A 33 -5.61 -21.83 -3.54
CA GLY A 33 -4.21 -21.88 -3.97
C GLY A 33 -3.86 -20.78 -4.98
N LEU A 34 -4.70 -20.57 -5.98
CA LEU A 34 -4.52 -19.53 -7.01
C LEU A 34 -4.51 -18.12 -6.41
N SER A 35 -5.29 -17.87 -5.35
CA SER A 35 -5.32 -16.56 -4.67
C SER A 35 -3.96 -16.16 -4.08
N VAL A 36 -3.12 -17.14 -3.72
CA VAL A 36 -1.75 -16.94 -3.20
C VAL A 36 -0.80 -16.41 -4.27
N ALA A 37 -1.12 -16.56 -5.57
CA ALA A 37 -0.35 -15.93 -6.64
C ALA A 37 -0.48 -14.39 -6.67
N PHE A 38 -1.55 -13.84 -6.09
CA PHE A 38 -1.81 -12.39 -6.05
C PHE A 38 -1.52 -11.77 -4.67
N ARG A 39 -1.95 -12.42 -3.58
CA ARG A 39 -1.60 -12.05 -2.19
C ARG A 39 -1.55 -13.30 -1.33
N GLU A 40 -0.47 -13.44 -0.57
CA GLU A 40 -0.23 -14.52 0.38
C GLU A 40 -1.37 -14.60 1.42
N THR A 41 -1.78 -13.45 1.94
CA THR A 41 -2.77 -13.33 3.02
C THR A 41 -4.18 -13.80 2.63
N ASN A 42 -4.48 -13.97 1.33
CA ASN A 42 -5.74 -14.55 0.86
C ASN A 42 -5.94 -15.99 1.37
N ILE A 43 -4.86 -16.73 1.64
CA ILE A 43 -4.94 -18.09 2.20
C ILE A 43 -5.65 -18.12 3.55
N LEU A 44 -5.50 -17.07 4.38
CA LEU A 44 -6.15 -17.00 5.68
C LEU A 44 -7.66 -16.86 5.55
N LEU A 45 -8.14 -16.14 4.54
CA LEU A 45 -9.58 -15.99 4.27
C LEU A 45 -10.18 -17.27 3.66
N LEU A 46 -9.47 -17.89 2.70
CA LEU A 46 -10.05 -18.96 1.88
C LEU A 46 -9.75 -20.39 2.38
N ALA A 47 -8.61 -20.66 3.01
CA ALA A 47 -8.27 -22.03 3.46
C ALA A 47 -9.25 -22.57 4.52
N PRO A 48 -9.73 -21.79 5.51
CA PRO A 48 -10.78 -22.27 6.42
C PRO A 48 -12.05 -22.65 5.67
N LEU A 49 -12.48 -21.86 4.66
CA LEU A 49 -13.62 -22.20 3.81
C LEU A 49 -13.39 -23.50 3.02
N ALA A 50 -12.20 -23.68 2.46
CA ALA A 50 -11.86 -24.82 1.62
C ALA A 50 -11.72 -26.15 2.38
N PHE A 51 -11.11 -26.12 3.57
CA PHE A 51 -10.73 -27.34 4.29
C PHE A 51 -11.71 -27.75 5.40
N PHE A 52 -12.32 -26.81 6.15
CA PHE A 52 -13.19 -27.19 7.30
C PHE A 52 -14.46 -27.97 6.89
N ILE A 53 -14.89 -27.87 5.63
CA ILE A 53 -16.06 -28.59 5.11
C ILE A 53 -15.71 -29.66 4.07
N SER A 54 -14.42 -29.89 3.79
CA SER A 54 -14.03 -30.88 2.79
C SER A 54 -14.27 -32.31 3.29
N LYS A 55 -14.98 -33.09 2.48
CA LYS A 55 -15.15 -34.54 2.70
C LYS A 55 -13.99 -35.37 2.14
N ASN A 56 -13.04 -34.76 1.41
CA ASN A 56 -11.87 -35.42 0.85
C ASN A 56 -10.68 -34.45 0.85
N TYR A 57 -9.97 -34.41 1.98
CA TYR A 57 -8.82 -33.55 2.21
C TYR A 57 -7.69 -33.77 1.19
N VAL A 58 -7.49 -35.00 0.71
CA VAL A 58 -6.45 -35.32 -0.30
C VAL A 58 -6.76 -34.66 -1.63
N LEU A 59 -8.00 -34.78 -2.11
CA LEU A 59 -8.43 -34.13 -3.36
C LEU A 59 -8.42 -32.60 -3.25
N SER A 60 -8.81 -32.05 -2.09
CA SER A 60 -8.67 -30.61 -1.82
C SER A 60 -7.20 -30.16 -1.78
N ALA A 61 -6.29 -30.95 -1.19
CA ALA A 61 -4.87 -30.63 -1.14
C ALA A 61 -4.23 -30.64 -2.55
N ILE A 62 -4.55 -31.63 -3.39
CA ILE A 62 -4.10 -31.68 -4.80
C ILE A 62 -4.61 -30.44 -5.56
N ALA A 63 -5.89 -30.08 -5.39
CA ALA A 63 -6.46 -28.89 -6.03
C ALA A 63 -5.79 -27.59 -5.56
N PHE A 64 -5.53 -27.46 -4.25
CA PHE A 64 -4.81 -26.33 -3.68
C PHE A 64 -3.38 -26.21 -4.22
N LEU A 65 -2.63 -27.31 -4.29
CA LEU A 65 -1.27 -27.33 -4.84
C LEU A 65 -1.26 -27.01 -6.34
N ALA A 66 -2.25 -27.49 -7.10
CA ALA A 66 -2.42 -27.12 -8.50
C ALA A 66 -2.69 -25.62 -8.68
N GLY A 67 -3.54 -25.02 -7.84
CA GLY A 67 -3.77 -23.56 -7.84
C GLY A 67 -2.52 -22.77 -7.43
N LEU A 68 -1.81 -23.23 -6.39
CA LEU A 68 -0.59 -22.62 -5.87
C LEU A 68 0.56 -22.67 -6.90
N SER A 69 0.60 -23.68 -7.77
CA SER A 69 1.64 -23.82 -8.81
C SER A 69 1.76 -22.57 -9.71
N PHE A 70 0.64 -21.88 -9.98
CA PHE A 70 0.63 -20.63 -10.75
C PHE A 70 1.48 -19.52 -10.12
N ARG A 71 1.63 -19.51 -8.79
CA ARG A 71 2.56 -18.58 -8.10
C ARG A 71 4.00 -18.89 -8.49
N PHE A 72 4.44 -20.14 -8.31
CA PHE A 72 5.82 -20.54 -8.58
C PHE A 72 6.18 -20.40 -10.06
N ILE A 73 5.26 -20.78 -10.96
CA ILE A 73 5.41 -20.61 -12.42
C ILE A 73 5.51 -19.12 -12.77
N GLY A 74 4.61 -18.27 -12.26
CA GLY A 74 4.64 -16.83 -12.51
C GLY A 74 5.91 -16.15 -11.99
N TYR A 75 6.37 -16.51 -10.79
CA TYR A 75 7.60 -15.98 -10.19
C TYR A 75 8.84 -16.43 -10.98
N TYR A 76 8.89 -17.69 -11.44
CA TYR A 76 9.97 -18.18 -12.30
C TYR A 76 10.02 -17.42 -13.64
N ILE A 77 8.88 -17.26 -14.33
CA ILE A 77 8.79 -16.54 -15.60
C ILE A 77 9.22 -15.06 -15.45
N LEU A 78 8.85 -14.40 -14.34
CA LEU A 78 9.10 -12.97 -14.15
C LEU A 78 10.47 -12.63 -13.54
N THR A 79 11.11 -13.56 -12.83
CA THR A 79 12.31 -13.26 -12.01
C THR A 79 13.42 -14.32 -12.07
N ASN A 80 13.21 -15.40 -12.83
CA ASN A 80 14.07 -16.60 -12.89
C ASN A 80 14.30 -17.29 -11.52
N ASN A 81 13.52 -16.94 -10.49
CA ASN A 81 13.57 -17.54 -9.16
C ASN A 81 12.13 -17.84 -8.66
N PRO A 82 11.71 -19.11 -8.58
CA PRO A 82 10.35 -19.46 -8.15
C PRO A 82 10.09 -19.16 -6.66
N LEU A 83 11.15 -19.00 -5.85
CA LEU A 83 11.11 -18.80 -4.41
C LEU A 83 11.58 -17.38 -4.01
N LEU A 84 11.48 -16.40 -4.90
CA LEU A 84 11.89 -15.02 -4.58
C LEU A 84 11.01 -14.41 -3.47
N ILE A 85 11.55 -14.41 -2.24
CA ILE A 85 11.00 -13.64 -1.13
C ILE A 85 11.50 -12.20 -1.29
N LYS A 86 10.59 -11.28 -1.59
CA LYS A 86 10.88 -9.85 -1.51
C LYS A 86 10.94 -9.43 -0.04
N GLU A 87 11.92 -8.60 0.34
CA GLU A 87 12.00 -8.02 1.68
C GLU A 87 10.66 -7.36 2.08
N GLY A 88 10.07 -7.90 3.15
CA GLY A 88 8.82 -7.43 3.72
C GLY A 88 9.05 -6.53 4.93
N TYR A 89 7.95 -6.00 5.49
CA TYR A 89 8.00 -5.41 6.83
C TYR A 89 8.05 -6.55 7.87
N PRO A 90 8.74 -6.35 9.01
CA PRO A 90 8.83 -7.35 10.06
C PRO A 90 7.47 -7.71 10.65
N PHE A 91 7.39 -8.87 11.29
CA PHE A 91 6.25 -9.28 12.10
C PHE A 91 6.66 -9.27 13.58
N GLY A 92 5.81 -8.71 14.44
CA GLY A 92 6.11 -8.47 15.85
C GLY A 92 4.90 -8.05 16.68
N ILE A 93 4.93 -8.35 17.97
CA ILE A 93 3.87 -8.02 18.94
C ILE A 93 3.91 -6.51 19.28
N GLU A 94 5.09 -5.91 19.18
CA GLU A 94 5.37 -4.49 19.32
C GLU A 94 4.59 -3.59 18.35
N PHE A 95 4.11 -4.11 17.22
CA PHE A 95 3.30 -3.36 16.25
C PHE A 95 1.80 -3.32 16.57
N ILE A 96 1.34 -4.09 17.57
CA ILE A 96 -0.09 -4.14 17.93
C ILE A 96 -0.65 -2.77 18.34
N PRO A 97 0.00 -1.93 19.17
CA PRO A 97 -0.55 -0.63 19.55
C PRO A 97 -0.82 0.31 18.35
N ASP A 98 0.14 0.41 17.43
CA ASP A 98 0.04 1.29 16.25
C ASP A 98 -1.00 0.80 15.25
N THR A 99 -1.05 -0.51 15.01
CA THR A 99 -1.97 -1.13 14.04
C THR A 99 -3.39 -1.27 14.58
N LEU A 100 -3.58 -1.52 15.88
CA LEU A 100 -4.88 -1.76 16.50
C LEU A 100 -5.81 -0.55 16.34
N ILE A 101 -5.33 0.67 16.62
CA ILE A 101 -6.15 1.88 16.50
C ILE A 101 -6.54 2.11 15.04
N VAL A 102 -5.58 1.97 14.12
CA VAL A 102 -5.81 2.12 12.67
C VAL A 102 -6.83 1.09 12.16
N TYR A 103 -6.69 -0.18 12.54
CA TYR A 103 -7.60 -1.23 12.10
C TYR A 103 -8.95 -1.21 12.83
N ALA A 104 -9.03 -0.70 14.06
CA ALA A 104 -10.31 -0.42 14.72
C ALA A 104 -11.11 0.65 13.95
N ILE A 105 -10.46 1.71 13.47
CA ILE A 105 -11.09 2.73 12.61
C ILE A 105 -11.51 2.14 11.27
N VAL A 106 -10.65 1.36 10.61
CA VAL A 106 -10.99 0.66 9.34
C VAL A 106 -12.19 -0.27 9.52
N LEU A 107 -12.23 -1.05 10.60
CA LEU A 107 -13.35 -1.95 10.90
C LEU A 107 -14.62 -1.17 11.26
N LEU A 108 -14.54 -0.04 11.97
CA LEU A 108 -15.71 0.82 12.22
C LEU A 108 -16.31 1.42 10.93
N ILE A 109 -15.47 1.78 9.96
CA ILE A 109 -15.90 2.36 8.68
C ILE A 109 -16.45 1.29 7.72
N LEU A 110 -15.73 0.18 7.55
CA LEU A 110 -16.14 -0.90 6.63
C LEU A 110 -17.24 -1.80 7.20
N LEU A 111 -17.37 -1.83 8.53
CA LEU A 111 -18.21 -2.77 9.28
C LEU A 111 -18.71 -2.15 10.61
N PRO A 112 -19.54 -1.10 10.58
CA PRO A 112 -20.29 -0.70 11.77
C PRO A 112 -21.03 -1.93 12.33
N LEU A 113 -20.90 -2.15 13.64
CA LEU A 113 -21.42 -3.31 14.40
C LEU A 113 -20.71 -4.67 14.23
N SER A 114 -19.56 -4.78 13.55
CA SER A 114 -18.82 -6.06 13.42
C SER A 114 -18.53 -6.82 14.72
N PRO A 115 -18.22 -6.19 15.88
CA PRO A 115 -17.99 -6.95 17.12
C PRO A 115 -19.20 -7.78 17.59
N LEU A 116 -20.43 -7.43 17.17
CA LEU A 116 -21.64 -8.18 17.49
C LEU A 116 -21.79 -9.49 16.68
N TRP A 117 -20.95 -9.71 15.66
CA TRP A 117 -20.98 -10.91 14.83
C TRP A 117 -20.48 -12.14 15.60
N PHE A 118 -19.37 -11.99 16.33
CA PHE A 118 -18.73 -13.06 17.11
C PHE A 118 -19.61 -13.61 18.24
N THR A 119 -20.54 -12.81 18.77
CA THR A 119 -21.26 -13.11 20.01
C THR A 119 -22.66 -13.71 19.82
N LYS A 120 -23.19 -13.78 18.58
CA LYS A 120 -24.63 -14.07 18.35
C LYS A 120 -24.98 -15.06 17.23
N VAL A 121 -24.02 -15.78 16.63
CA VAL A 121 -24.35 -16.72 15.52
C VAL A 121 -23.71 -18.12 15.64
N PRO A 122 -24.28 -19.02 16.46
CA PRO A 122 -23.82 -20.41 16.57
C PRO A 122 -24.33 -21.27 15.40
N ARG A 123 -23.56 -21.39 14.31
CA ARG A 123 -23.74 -22.41 13.25
C ARG A 123 -22.41 -22.84 12.64
N LEU A 124 -22.24 -24.13 12.36
CA LEU A 124 -21.03 -24.73 11.75
C LEU A 124 -20.56 -23.98 10.49
N HIS A 125 -21.49 -23.54 9.63
CA HIS A 125 -21.19 -22.86 8.36
C HIS A 125 -20.62 -21.43 8.50
N LEU A 126 -20.51 -20.89 9.73
CA LEU A 126 -19.91 -19.58 9.98
C LEU A 126 -18.57 -19.67 10.72
N LEU A 127 -18.27 -20.78 11.39
CA LEU A 127 -16.96 -21.01 12.02
C LEU A 127 -15.79 -20.81 11.03
N PRO A 128 -15.85 -21.28 9.77
CA PRO A 128 -14.82 -20.99 8.76
C PRO A 128 -14.60 -19.50 8.47
N PHE A 129 -15.67 -18.70 8.37
CA PHE A 129 -15.56 -17.25 8.20
C PHE A 129 -14.93 -16.59 9.43
N THR A 130 -15.39 -16.98 10.63
CA THR A 130 -14.87 -16.48 11.91
C THR A 130 -13.38 -16.76 12.07
N VAL A 131 -12.94 -18.00 11.81
CA VAL A 131 -11.53 -18.40 11.87
C VAL A 131 -10.72 -17.59 10.85
N GLY A 132 -11.14 -17.55 9.58
CA GLY A 132 -10.37 -16.88 8.54
C GLY A 132 -10.19 -15.38 8.77
N LEU A 133 -11.22 -14.69 9.26
CA LEU A 133 -11.14 -13.28 9.60
C LEU A 133 -10.34 -12.99 10.86
N LEU A 134 -10.40 -13.84 11.89
CA LEU A 134 -9.55 -13.68 13.08
C LEU A 134 -8.08 -13.95 12.77
N SER A 135 -7.78 -14.95 11.92
CA SER A 135 -6.42 -15.17 11.43
C SER A 135 -5.93 -14.00 10.57
N PHE A 136 -6.77 -13.46 9.68
CA PHE A 136 -6.43 -12.31 8.84
C PHE A 136 -6.23 -11.04 9.68
N LEU A 137 -7.09 -10.77 10.67
CA LEU A 137 -6.94 -9.68 11.63
C LEU A 137 -5.63 -9.83 12.42
N GLY A 138 -5.40 -11.01 13.00
CA GLY A 138 -4.22 -11.31 13.81
C GLY A 138 -2.92 -11.05 13.05
N LEU A 139 -2.80 -11.56 11.81
CA LEU A 139 -1.61 -11.31 10.98
C LEU A 139 -1.38 -9.82 10.72
N HIS A 140 -2.43 -9.05 10.44
CA HIS A 140 -2.28 -7.62 10.17
C HIS A 140 -1.98 -6.80 11.44
N LEU A 141 -2.47 -7.22 12.62
CA LEU A 141 -2.13 -6.58 13.91
C LEU A 141 -0.65 -6.75 14.29
N VAL A 142 0.01 -7.83 13.86
CA VAL A 142 1.45 -8.05 14.09
C VAL A 142 2.32 -7.64 12.91
N TYR A 143 1.76 -7.03 11.85
CA TYR A 143 2.51 -6.65 10.64
C TYR A 143 3.02 -5.21 10.74
N GLY A 144 4.34 -5.01 10.73
CA GLY A 144 5.01 -3.71 10.93
C GLY A 144 4.84 -2.67 9.82
N TYR A 145 3.79 -2.75 9.00
CA TYR A 145 3.47 -1.73 7.99
C TYR A 145 2.56 -0.62 8.57
N VAL A 146 3.18 0.41 9.11
CA VAL A 146 2.49 1.55 9.73
C VAL A 146 2.47 2.75 8.76
N ALA A 147 1.53 2.78 7.81
CA ALA A 147 1.48 3.83 6.78
C ALA A 147 1.29 5.26 7.32
N SER A 148 0.74 5.41 8.52
CA SER A 148 0.59 6.71 9.22
C SER A 148 1.93 7.39 9.50
N VAL A 149 3.01 6.63 9.71
CA VAL A 149 4.37 7.16 9.89
C VAL A 149 4.87 7.87 8.62
N TYR A 150 4.57 7.31 7.44
CA TYR A 150 5.08 7.80 6.15
C TYR A 150 4.20 8.86 5.48
N SER A 151 2.88 8.76 5.64
CA SER A 151 1.89 9.55 4.89
C SER A 151 1.06 10.50 5.76
N GLY A 152 1.29 10.53 7.07
CA GLY A 152 0.41 11.18 8.04
C GLY A 152 -0.83 10.33 8.36
N TYR A 153 -1.42 10.54 9.54
CA TYR A 153 -2.40 9.62 10.13
C TYR A 153 -3.62 9.32 9.23
N THR A 154 -4.26 10.34 8.67
CA THR A 154 -5.49 10.20 7.86
C THR A 154 -5.25 9.43 6.56
N ASN A 155 -4.19 9.75 5.82
CA ASN A 155 -3.76 8.97 4.65
C ASN A 155 -3.35 7.55 5.06
N GLY A 156 -2.67 7.41 6.21
CA GLY A 156 -2.23 6.14 6.77
C GLY A 156 -3.38 5.17 7.05
N VAL A 157 -4.49 5.65 7.60
CA VAL A 157 -5.70 4.84 7.79
C VAL A 157 -6.24 4.29 6.46
N ILE A 158 -6.22 5.08 5.39
CA ILE A 158 -6.66 4.63 4.05
C ILE A 158 -5.65 3.62 3.46
N LEU A 159 -4.35 3.90 3.58
CA LEU A 159 -3.27 3.06 3.05
C LEU A 159 -3.08 1.73 3.81
N ASN A 160 -3.46 1.66 5.08
CA ASN A 160 -3.60 0.41 5.83
C ASN A 160 -4.97 -0.24 5.57
N GLY A 161 -6.03 0.54 5.39
CA GLY A 161 -7.36 0.06 5.01
C GLY A 161 -7.39 -0.75 3.71
N ARG A 162 -6.54 -0.42 2.72
CA ARG A 162 -6.46 -1.19 1.45
C ARG A 162 -6.14 -2.68 1.63
N PHE A 163 -5.48 -3.07 2.73
CA PHE A 163 -5.18 -4.48 3.02
C PHE A 163 -6.45 -5.29 3.33
N TRP A 164 -7.54 -4.63 3.73
CA TRP A 164 -8.83 -5.26 4.02
C TRP A 164 -9.74 -5.41 2.80
N ILE A 165 -9.36 -4.87 1.64
CA ILE A 165 -10.13 -5.00 0.39
C ILE A 165 -10.46 -6.48 0.07
N PRO A 166 -9.52 -7.45 0.16
CA PRO A 166 -9.83 -8.86 -0.08
C PRO A 166 -10.84 -9.47 0.91
N ALA A 167 -11.00 -8.91 2.12
CA ALA A 167 -11.94 -9.40 3.13
C ALA A 167 -13.38 -8.88 2.95
N LEU A 168 -13.59 -7.82 2.15
CA LEU A 168 -14.90 -7.22 1.89
C LEU A 168 -16.01 -8.21 1.51
N PRO A 169 -15.79 -9.28 0.70
CA PRO A 169 -16.88 -10.19 0.33
C PRO A 169 -17.40 -11.02 1.52
N MET A 170 -16.54 -11.32 2.51
CA MET A 170 -16.99 -11.95 3.76
C MET A 170 -17.90 -11.00 4.55
N PHE A 171 -17.56 -9.71 4.56
CA PHE A 171 -18.30 -8.65 5.25
C PHE A 171 -19.67 -8.40 4.61
N VAL A 172 -19.76 -8.42 3.27
CA VAL A 172 -21.03 -8.31 2.55
C VAL A 172 -21.97 -9.48 2.86
N VAL A 173 -21.45 -10.72 2.88
CA VAL A 173 -22.24 -11.91 3.24
C VAL A 173 -22.72 -11.85 4.70
N ALA A 174 -21.86 -11.42 5.63
CA ALA A 174 -22.20 -11.25 7.04
C ALA A 174 -23.29 -10.18 7.25
N LEU A 175 -23.17 -9.04 6.57
CA LEU A 175 -24.13 -7.94 6.63
C LEU A 175 -25.49 -8.37 6.07
N GLY A 176 -25.52 -9.04 4.92
CA GLY A 176 -26.74 -9.60 4.33
C GLY A 176 -27.44 -10.61 5.25
N TYR A 177 -26.67 -11.47 5.94
CA TYR A 177 -27.20 -12.40 6.94
C TYR A 177 -27.78 -11.69 8.18
N PHE A 178 -27.16 -10.59 8.64
CA PHE A 178 -27.68 -9.82 9.77
C PHE A 178 -28.95 -9.05 9.41
N ILE A 179 -28.99 -8.42 8.23
CA ILE A 179 -30.15 -7.66 7.72
C ILE A 179 -31.35 -8.60 7.51
N SER A 180 -31.16 -9.72 6.80
CA SER A 180 -32.24 -10.70 6.55
C SER A 180 -32.85 -11.32 7.81
N LYS A 181 -32.15 -11.24 8.96
CA LYS A 181 -32.64 -11.71 10.26
C LYS A 181 -33.36 -10.68 11.12
N LYS A 182 -33.44 -9.40 10.71
CA LYS A 182 -34.15 -8.36 11.47
C LYS A 182 -35.25 -7.71 10.61
N PRO A 183 -36.51 -7.63 11.08
CA PRO A 183 -37.59 -7.00 10.33
C PRO A 183 -37.48 -5.46 10.24
N ILE A 184 -36.49 -4.87 10.92
CA ILE A 184 -36.41 -3.43 11.23
C ILE A 184 -35.93 -2.56 10.05
N LEU A 185 -35.24 -3.12 9.05
CA LEU A 185 -34.66 -2.35 7.94
C LEU A 185 -35.13 -2.83 6.56
N LYS A 186 -36.42 -2.61 6.30
CA LYS A 186 -36.86 -2.27 4.93
C LYS A 186 -36.41 -0.84 4.61
N GLN A 187 -36.04 -0.59 3.35
CA GLN A 187 -35.71 0.71 2.75
C GLN A 187 -34.44 1.43 3.26
N ASN A 188 -33.49 1.61 2.34
CA ASN A 188 -32.62 2.77 2.05
C ASN A 188 -31.78 3.47 3.15
N TRP A 189 -32.08 3.35 4.44
CA TRP A 189 -31.39 4.11 5.51
C TRP A 189 -29.92 3.70 5.72
N PHE A 190 -29.48 2.54 5.25
CA PHE A 190 -28.05 2.20 5.16
C PHE A 190 -27.38 2.73 3.87
N ALA A 191 -28.14 2.94 2.79
CA ALA A 191 -27.58 3.50 1.56
C ALA A 191 -27.19 4.97 1.76
N VAL A 192 -27.98 5.75 2.53
CA VAL A 192 -27.70 7.16 2.83
C VAL A 192 -26.30 7.40 3.43
N PRO A 193 -25.90 6.78 4.57
CA PRO A 193 -24.56 6.98 5.13
C PRO A 193 -23.46 6.39 4.25
N VAL A 194 -23.68 5.27 3.55
CA VAL A 194 -22.68 4.69 2.63
C VAL A 194 -22.43 5.63 1.44
N VAL A 195 -23.49 6.14 0.82
CA VAL A 195 -23.39 7.14 -0.27
C VAL A 195 -22.78 8.43 0.26
N ALA A 196 -23.18 8.93 1.44
CA ALA A 196 -22.57 10.12 2.04
C ALA A 196 -21.06 9.94 2.29
N ILE A 197 -20.62 8.80 2.82
CA ILE A 197 -19.19 8.48 2.99
C ILE A 197 -18.49 8.43 1.63
N ILE A 198 -19.07 7.79 0.62
CA ILE A 198 -18.49 7.73 -0.74
C ILE A 198 -18.39 9.13 -1.35
N THR A 199 -19.44 9.96 -1.28
CA THR A 199 -19.46 11.31 -1.82
C THR A 199 -18.50 12.24 -1.08
N ILE A 200 -18.48 12.22 0.25
CA ILE A 200 -17.55 13.04 1.06
C ILE A 200 -16.09 12.61 0.82
N THR A 201 -15.81 11.31 0.74
CA THR A 201 -14.44 10.83 0.48
C THR A 201 -13.99 11.09 -0.96
N THR A 202 -14.86 10.92 -1.96
CA THR A 202 -14.51 11.26 -3.36
C THR A 202 -14.36 12.76 -3.58
N LEU A 203 -15.22 13.61 -3.01
CA LEU A 203 -15.05 15.07 -3.05
C LEU A 203 -13.78 15.50 -2.29
N GLY A 204 -13.51 14.93 -1.12
CA GLY A 204 -12.29 15.21 -0.35
C GLY A 204 -11.01 14.79 -1.06
N VAL A 205 -11.03 13.62 -1.72
CA VAL A 205 -9.91 13.15 -2.58
C VAL A 205 -9.76 14.05 -3.80
N TYR A 206 -10.85 14.43 -4.47
CA TYR A 206 -10.81 15.32 -5.64
C TYR A 206 -10.25 16.71 -5.29
N TYR A 207 -10.76 17.32 -4.22
CA TYR A 207 -10.29 18.62 -3.73
C TYR A 207 -8.81 18.58 -3.32
N LYS A 208 -8.40 17.56 -2.55
CA LYS A 208 -7.00 17.36 -2.16
C LYS A 208 -6.09 17.09 -3.35
N SER A 209 -6.55 16.31 -4.33
CA SER A 209 -5.81 16.03 -5.57
C SER A 209 -5.64 17.29 -6.41
N SER A 210 -6.66 18.15 -6.49
CA SER A 210 -6.61 19.42 -7.22
C SER A 210 -5.56 20.37 -6.62
N LEU A 211 -5.59 20.57 -5.30
CA LEU A 211 -4.59 21.38 -4.59
C LEU A 211 -3.17 20.84 -4.74
N GLN A 212 -2.98 19.53 -4.54
CA GLN A 212 -1.66 18.91 -4.68
C GLN A 212 -1.16 18.93 -6.14
N GLN A 213 -2.06 18.89 -7.13
CA GLN A 213 -1.71 18.99 -8.54
C GLN A 213 -1.14 20.38 -8.89
N SER A 214 -1.68 21.48 -8.35
CA SER A 214 -1.07 22.81 -8.52
C SER A 214 0.34 22.88 -7.90
N ASP A 215 0.52 22.37 -6.68
CA ASP A 215 1.81 22.36 -6.00
C ASP A 215 2.86 21.59 -6.83
N TYR A 216 2.52 20.41 -7.36
CA TYR A 216 3.44 19.60 -8.17
C TYR A 216 3.78 20.23 -9.51
N ILE A 217 2.86 20.97 -10.15
CA ILE A 217 3.15 21.72 -11.38
C ILE A 217 4.17 22.83 -11.08
N GLN A 218 3.91 23.65 -10.06
CA GLN A 218 4.80 24.76 -9.70
C GLN A 218 6.22 24.29 -9.34
N PHE A 219 6.34 23.22 -8.54
CA PHE A 219 7.64 22.60 -8.26
C PHE A 219 8.31 22.03 -9.52
N SER A 220 7.57 21.36 -10.41
CA SER A 220 8.11 20.78 -11.64
C SER A 220 8.60 21.84 -12.63
N GLU A 221 7.92 22.99 -12.72
CA GLU A 221 8.37 24.12 -13.54
C GLU A 221 9.60 24.80 -12.94
N THR A 222 9.63 24.94 -11.61
CA THR A 222 10.80 25.47 -10.86
C THR A 222 12.04 24.60 -11.09
N LEU A 223 11.91 23.28 -10.96
CA LEU A 223 12.98 22.32 -11.26
C LEU A 223 13.46 22.44 -12.72
N LYS A 224 12.53 22.45 -13.68
CA LYS A 224 12.84 22.56 -15.13
C LYS A 224 13.49 23.89 -15.50
N TRP A 225 13.20 24.97 -14.78
CA TRP A 225 13.83 26.27 -14.97
C TRP A 225 15.24 26.33 -14.37
N ALA A 226 15.41 25.78 -13.16
CA ALA A 226 16.70 25.72 -12.47
C ALA A 226 17.68 24.73 -13.12
N SER A 227 17.24 23.51 -13.49
CA SER A 227 18.08 22.44 -14.02
C SER A 227 18.52 22.63 -15.48
N LYS A 228 18.60 23.87 -15.98
CA LYS A 228 18.96 24.15 -17.37
C LYS A 228 20.40 23.72 -17.64
N SER A 229 20.54 22.65 -18.42
CA SER A 229 21.78 22.05 -18.92
C SER A 229 22.65 21.26 -17.91
N GLN A 230 22.47 21.39 -16.60
CA GLN A 230 23.21 20.64 -15.57
C GLN A 230 22.59 19.25 -15.29
N LEU A 231 23.29 18.39 -14.53
CA LEU A 231 22.69 17.19 -13.90
C LEU A 231 21.94 17.60 -12.62
N THR A 232 20.78 17.01 -12.30
CA THR A 232 20.10 17.20 -11.00
C THR A 232 19.82 15.87 -10.30
N PHE A 233 20.31 15.72 -9.07
CA PHE A 233 19.95 14.61 -8.18
C PHE A 233 18.67 14.93 -7.40
N ILE A 234 17.76 13.95 -7.25
CA ILE A 234 16.42 14.13 -6.66
C ILE A 234 16.10 12.97 -5.69
N ASP A 235 15.49 13.25 -4.51
CA ASP A 235 14.91 12.20 -3.65
C ASP A 235 13.63 11.63 -4.28
N LEU A 236 13.74 10.52 -5.01
CA LEU A 236 12.62 9.81 -5.66
C LEU A 236 11.99 8.76 -4.74
N ASN A 237 11.88 9.09 -3.46
CA ASN A 237 11.71 8.22 -2.31
C ASN A 237 10.92 6.91 -2.55
N SER A 238 11.69 5.83 -2.72
CA SER A 238 11.50 4.59 -1.97
C SER A 238 10.04 4.19 -1.72
N ARG A 239 9.57 4.57 -0.53
CA ARG A 239 8.46 3.94 0.21
C ARG A 239 7.13 4.72 0.18
N THR A 240 7.09 5.81 -0.58
CA THR A 240 5.91 6.62 -0.99
C THR A 240 5.13 7.36 0.11
N PRO A 241 4.37 8.43 -0.24
CA PRO A 241 4.43 9.27 -1.45
C PRO A 241 4.92 10.71 -1.06
N VAL A 242 5.09 11.74 -1.89
CA VAL A 242 5.06 12.03 -3.35
C VAL A 242 6.41 12.79 -3.60
N PHE A 243 7.09 12.87 -4.75
CA PHE A 243 6.75 12.79 -6.17
C PHE A 243 6.75 11.40 -6.80
N ARG A 244 5.61 10.99 -7.38
CA ARG A 244 5.50 9.94 -8.42
C ARG A 244 4.43 10.27 -9.49
N TYR A 245 4.19 11.56 -9.73
CA TYR A 245 3.37 12.08 -10.84
C TYR A 245 4.15 13.04 -11.77
N ILE A 246 5.49 13.03 -11.73
CA ILE A 246 6.32 13.55 -12.82
C ILE A 246 6.26 12.51 -13.96
N TYR A 247 5.22 12.61 -14.79
CA TYR A 247 4.93 11.65 -15.87
C TYR A 247 4.29 12.39 -17.05
N PRO A 248 4.78 12.27 -18.30
CA PRO A 248 6.04 11.71 -18.77
C PRO A 248 6.86 12.75 -19.56
N PHE A 249 7.26 13.86 -18.94
CA PHE A 249 7.98 14.93 -19.64
C PHE A 249 9.51 14.77 -19.53
N ALA A 250 10.17 14.80 -20.69
CA ALA A 250 11.62 14.71 -20.92
C ALA A 250 12.31 13.37 -20.56
N THR A 251 12.34 12.45 -21.53
CA THR A 251 13.65 11.97 -22.02
C THR A 251 14.28 13.10 -22.87
N ASP A 252 15.60 13.28 -22.95
CA ASP A 252 16.69 12.40 -22.54
C ASP A 252 17.40 12.95 -21.29
N ARG A 253 17.64 12.09 -20.29
CA ARG A 253 17.69 12.56 -18.90
C ARG A 253 19.04 13.14 -18.47
N LYS A 254 18.95 14.29 -17.79
CA LYS A 254 20.00 14.84 -16.92
C LYS A 254 19.64 14.73 -15.43
N TRP A 255 18.86 13.71 -15.02
CA TRP A 255 18.44 13.55 -13.63
C TRP A 255 18.80 12.17 -13.08
N SER A 256 19.18 12.09 -11.80
CA SER A 256 19.54 10.84 -11.10
C SER A 256 18.95 10.79 -9.68
N ASP A 257 18.99 9.61 -9.06
CA ASP A 257 18.50 9.40 -7.69
C ASP A 257 19.53 9.94 -6.67
N ILE A 258 19.06 10.59 -5.60
CA ILE A 258 19.91 11.18 -4.56
C ILE A 258 20.90 10.19 -3.91
N SER A 259 20.60 8.88 -3.90
CA SER A 259 21.52 7.87 -3.40
C SER A 259 22.87 7.82 -4.15
N PHE A 260 22.90 8.23 -5.42
CA PHE A 260 24.14 8.30 -6.22
C PHE A 260 25.01 9.53 -5.94
N VAL A 261 24.54 10.51 -5.14
CA VAL A 261 25.34 11.69 -4.75
C VAL A 261 26.61 11.29 -3.98
N ASN A 262 26.55 10.15 -3.26
CA ASN A 262 27.67 9.60 -2.50
C ASN A 262 28.52 8.60 -3.29
N ASP A 263 28.16 8.30 -4.55
CA ASP A 263 28.98 7.50 -5.46
C ASP A 263 29.99 8.42 -6.17
N ASN A 264 31.25 8.35 -5.74
CA ASN A 264 32.34 9.13 -6.35
C ASN A 264 32.46 8.90 -7.88
N GLN A 265 32.14 7.71 -8.40
CA GLN A 265 32.21 7.44 -9.84
C GLN A 265 31.09 8.16 -10.58
N HIS A 266 29.84 8.06 -10.11
CA HIS A 266 28.71 8.77 -10.70
C HIS A 266 28.88 10.30 -10.58
N THR A 267 29.41 10.79 -9.45
CA THR A 267 29.67 12.21 -9.22
C THR A 267 30.78 12.76 -10.10
N ASN A 268 31.87 12.01 -10.33
CA ASN A 268 32.92 12.41 -11.27
C ASN A 268 32.40 12.47 -12.72
N GLN A 269 31.64 11.46 -13.16
CA GLN A 269 31.01 11.46 -14.49
C GLN A 269 30.01 12.63 -14.67
N ALA A 270 29.38 13.10 -13.58
CA ALA A 270 28.55 14.30 -13.61
C ALA A 270 29.38 15.57 -13.86
N PHE A 271 30.51 15.73 -13.17
CA PHE A 271 31.43 16.85 -13.40
C PHE A 271 32.07 16.82 -14.80
N GLU A 272 32.57 15.67 -15.26
CA GLU A 272 33.15 15.52 -16.61
C GLU A 272 32.18 15.93 -17.73
N LYS A 273 30.89 15.63 -17.56
CA LYS A 273 29.86 15.83 -18.59
C LYS A 273 29.10 17.16 -18.51
N PHE A 274 29.04 17.78 -17.33
CA PHE A 274 28.21 18.97 -17.09
C PHE A 274 28.94 20.11 -16.35
N GLY A 275 30.19 19.92 -15.92
CA GLY A 275 31.02 20.89 -15.16
C GLY A 275 30.55 21.17 -13.72
N THR A 276 29.26 20.99 -13.45
CA THR A 276 28.56 21.25 -12.19
C THR A 276 27.30 20.38 -12.13
N PHE A 277 26.78 20.13 -10.92
CA PHE A 277 25.50 19.43 -10.75
C PHE A 277 24.67 20.08 -9.65
N GLN A 278 23.37 19.86 -9.70
CA GLN A 278 22.41 20.31 -8.70
C GLN A 278 21.94 19.13 -7.84
N VAL A 279 21.52 19.42 -6.61
CA VAL A 279 20.83 18.48 -5.73
C VAL A 279 19.55 19.16 -5.24
N ALA A 280 18.39 18.59 -5.58
CA ALA A 280 17.08 19.16 -5.31
C ALA A 280 16.28 18.26 -4.35
N ILE A 281 15.91 18.81 -3.20
CA ILE A 281 15.44 18.05 -2.03
C ILE A 281 14.19 18.71 -1.45
N LEU A 282 13.15 17.90 -1.24
CA LEU A 282 11.88 18.34 -0.66
C LEU A 282 11.90 18.17 0.86
N SER A 283 12.23 19.25 1.56
CA SER A 283 12.14 19.34 3.03
C SER A 283 10.70 19.63 3.50
N SER A 284 10.34 19.10 4.67
CA SER A 284 9.04 19.29 5.33
C SER A 284 9.14 18.87 6.79
N GLU A 285 8.32 19.40 7.68
CA GLU A 285 8.41 19.15 9.13
C GLU A 285 7.26 18.30 9.71
N LEU A 286 6.28 17.94 8.89
CA LEU A 286 4.96 17.47 9.34
C LEU A 286 4.88 16.05 9.95
N THR A 287 5.91 15.21 9.82
CA THR A 287 5.88 13.81 10.31
C THR A 287 7.25 13.30 10.72
N ILE A 288 7.30 12.23 11.54
CA ILE A 288 8.54 11.55 11.95
C ILE A 288 9.33 11.04 10.71
N ALA A 289 8.66 10.53 9.68
CA ALA A 289 9.33 10.14 8.44
C ALA A 289 9.82 11.33 7.59
N GLN A 290 9.39 12.56 7.88
CA GLN A 290 9.93 13.79 7.29
C GLN A 290 11.08 14.34 8.16
N SER A 291 10.98 14.27 9.49
CA SER A 291 12.10 14.57 10.41
C SER A 291 13.34 13.70 10.10
N ASN A 292 13.17 12.38 9.97
CA ASN A 292 14.26 11.47 9.58
C ASN A 292 14.79 11.76 8.16
N ARG A 293 13.95 12.26 7.25
CA ARG A 293 14.39 12.73 5.92
C ARG A 293 15.22 14.01 6.02
N ASN A 294 14.85 14.95 6.90
CA ASN A 294 15.63 16.15 7.16
C ASN A 294 16.99 15.79 7.80
N THR A 295 17.06 14.75 8.64
CA THR A 295 18.33 14.19 9.14
C THR A 295 19.19 13.62 8.01
N GLN A 296 18.60 12.79 7.13
CA GLN A 296 19.32 12.21 5.98
C GLN A 296 19.79 13.31 5.01
N PHE A 297 18.93 14.28 4.70
CA PHE A 297 19.25 15.49 3.94
C PHE A 297 20.45 16.22 4.52
N ASN A 298 20.42 16.54 5.83
CA ASN A 298 21.52 17.22 6.49
C ASN A 298 22.82 16.41 6.41
N SER A 299 22.78 15.09 6.54
CA SER A 299 23.99 14.25 6.40
C SER A 299 24.59 14.29 4.99
N ILE A 300 23.76 14.28 3.94
CA ILE A 300 24.21 14.40 2.54
C ILE A 300 24.75 15.81 2.28
N LEU A 301 24.09 16.85 2.79
CA LEU A 301 24.52 18.24 2.64
C LEU A 301 25.87 18.51 3.33
N ILE A 302 26.12 17.88 4.47
CA ILE A 302 27.42 17.92 5.17
C ILE A 302 28.49 17.20 4.33
N GLN A 303 28.25 15.95 3.92
CA GLN A 303 29.19 15.15 3.12
C GLN A 303 29.55 15.79 1.76
N LEU A 304 28.62 16.56 1.18
CA LEU A 304 28.90 17.38 0.00
C LEU A 304 29.77 18.60 0.33
N LYS A 305 29.45 19.35 1.41
CA LYS A 305 30.22 20.53 1.83
C LYS A 305 31.65 20.22 2.26
N GLU A 306 31.90 19.01 2.74
CA GLU A 306 33.26 18.50 3.04
C GLU A 306 34.15 18.35 1.80
N LYS A 307 33.55 18.14 0.61
CA LYS A 307 34.27 17.82 -0.64
C LYS A 307 34.15 18.88 -1.74
N TYR A 308 33.08 19.68 -1.72
CA TYR A 308 32.63 20.49 -2.85
C TYR A 308 32.13 21.87 -2.41
N CYS A 309 32.16 22.82 -3.33
CA CYS A 309 31.52 24.12 -3.15
C CYS A 309 30.00 23.96 -3.35
N VAL A 310 29.24 24.02 -2.25
CA VAL A 310 27.77 23.82 -2.23
C VAL A 310 27.05 25.12 -1.87
N THR A 311 26.25 25.65 -2.79
CA THR A 311 25.46 26.88 -2.60
C THR A 311 23.98 26.63 -2.79
N ASN A 312 23.12 27.09 -1.87
CA ASN A 312 21.67 27.12 -2.13
C ASN A 312 21.41 28.15 -3.23
N ILE A 313 20.73 27.74 -4.31
CA ILE A 313 20.38 28.61 -5.43
C ILE A 313 18.88 28.90 -5.52
N ASN A 314 18.03 28.12 -4.85
CA ASN A 314 16.59 28.37 -4.80
C ASN A 314 15.91 27.62 -3.64
N GLU A 315 15.05 28.31 -2.90
CA GLU A 315 14.17 27.73 -1.87
C GLU A 315 12.72 28.15 -2.15
N LEU A 316 11.86 27.19 -2.48
CA LEU A 316 10.44 27.42 -2.71
C LEU A 316 9.61 26.72 -1.63
N CYS A 317 9.15 27.49 -0.64
CA CYS A 317 8.26 27.01 0.43
C CYS A 317 6.78 27.22 0.06
N LEU A 318 6.05 26.13 -0.21
CA LEU A 318 4.60 26.18 -0.41
C LEU A 318 3.86 25.98 0.93
N ASN A 319 2.98 26.94 1.23
CA ASN A 319 2.13 26.96 2.42
C ASN A 319 2.87 26.72 3.75
N GLY A 320 4.16 27.08 3.83
CA GLY A 320 5.04 26.86 5.00
C GLY A 320 5.32 25.39 5.35
N ASN A 321 4.83 24.44 4.56
CA ASN A 321 4.78 23.01 4.92
C ASN A 321 5.66 22.11 4.05
N TYR A 322 6.00 22.56 2.84
CA TYR A 322 6.87 21.85 1.90
C TYR A 322 7.81 22.86 1.24
N CYS A 323 9.11 22.74 1.52
CA CYS A 323 10.15 23.59 0.94
C CYS A 323 11.02 22.76 0.00
N LEU A 324 11.00 23.09 -1.30
CA LEU A 324 11.95 22.56 -2.27
C LEU A 324 13.22 23.40 -2.20
N ASN A 325 14.29 22.81 -1.71
CA ASN A 325 15.62 23.41 -1.66
C ASN A 325 16.48 22.84 -2.80
N ILE A 326 17.12 23.72 -3.58
CA ILE A 326 17.97 23.36 -4.72
C ILE A 326 19.38 23.90 -4.48
N TYR A 327 20.34 22.99 -4.36
CA TYR A 327 21.76 23.32 -4.18
C TYR A 327 22.52 23.12 -5.50
N ASP A 328 23.34 24.09 -5.88
CA ASP A 328 24.33 23.99 -6.96
C ASP A 328 25.66 23.53 -6.34
N VAL A 329 26.32 22.56 -6.98
CA VAL A 329 27.50 21.85 -6.47
C VAL A 329 28.63 21.89 -7.50
N LYS A 330 29.79 22.37 -7.05
CA LYS A 330 30.98 22.65 -7.87
C LYS A 330 32.21 22.01 -7.24
N GLN A 331 33.19 21.67 -8.06
CA GLN A 331 34.52 21.36 -7.55
C GLN A 331 35.08 22.60 -6.80
N GLN A 332 35.93 22.36 -5.81
CA GLN A 332 36.61 23.41 -5.02
C GLN A 332 37.77 24.00 -5.82
#